data_AF-A0A1S1HM73-F1
#
_entry.id   AF-A0A1S1HM73-F1
#
_cell.length_a   1.000
_cell.length_b   1.000
_cell.length_c   1.000
_cell.angle_alpha   90.00
_cell.angle_beta   90.00
_cell.angle_gamma   90.00
#
_symmetry.space_group_name_H-M   'P 1'
#
loop_
_entity.id
_entity.type
_entity.pdbx_description
1 polymer ?
#
loop_
_entity_poly.entity_id
_entity_poly.type
_entity_poly.pdbx_seq_one_letter_code
_entity_poly.pdbx_strand_id
1 'polypeptide(L)'
;MSHLEVELKLSAQTTAIEAVRQSLSTLSHQHTEAKKLTNIYFDTEERQLRQWDMGLRIRGCDGHYEMTIKTAGQVIGGLHQRPEYNVEIATPELDLAAFPVDIWPEGTDVQQLQSQLQILFSTHFMRETWLATFEDSEIEIVFDQGEISAGSRDLPIQEFELELKKGFVADVLNLAKKLADIDGLRLSSLSKAARGYSLMQSDKTPVQQPDDIFDYEQQPIDQALMHMQKLSQQHEAYWLADGEGAREGFDVFLRFVQAFLVHYQNSAPQFIQDIPLEQLRHDLADETRTAETFCYSSCWLKCKLAFTQWLIALKYTDIH
;
A
#
# COMPACT_ATOMS: atom_id res chain seq x y z
N MET A 1 4.49 13.82 18.12
CA MET A 1 5.77 13.92 17.35
C MET A 1 5.45 13.74 15.87
N SER A 2 6.13 14.47 14.98
CA SER A 2 5.99 14.33 13.52
C SER A 2 7.08 13.42 12.98
N HIS A 3 6.73 12.45 12.14
CA HIS A 3 7.73 11.70 11.39
C HIS A 3 7.21 11.39 9.98
N LEU A 4 8.14 11.28 9.03
CA LEU A 4 7.82 10.76 7.71
C LEU A 4 7.76 9.22 7.83
N GLU A 5 6.56 8.67 7.75
CA GLU A 5 6.35 7.24 7.71
C GLU A 5 6.63 6.74 6.29
N VAL A 6 7.45 5.70 6.15
CA VAL A 6 7.71 5.02 4.88
C VAL A 6 7.39 3.53 5.04
N GLU A 7 6.31 3.08 4.40
CA GLU A 7 5.81 1.71 4.56
C GLU A 7 5.48 1.05 3.21
N LEU A 8 5.81 -0.23 3.04
CA LEU A 8 5.39 -1.04 1.91
C LEU A 8 4.27 -2.00 2.34
N LYS A 9 3.13 -1.99 1.64
CA LYS A 9 1.99 -2.85 1.98
C LYS A 9 1.81 -4.01 1.01
N LEU A 10 1.61 -5.19 1.58
CA LEU A 10 1.38 -6.46 0.88
C LEU A 10 0.08 -7.08 1.38
N SER A 11 -0.93 -7.14 0.52
CA SER A 11 -2.10 -8.01 0.75
C SER A 11 -1.65 -9.46 0.73
N ALA A 12 -2.18 -10.28 1.63
CA ALA A 12 -1.79 -11.68 1.77
C ALA A 12 -2.99 -12.63 1.64
N GLN A 13 -2.81 -13.73 0.92
CA GLN A 13 -3.69 -14.90 0.99
C GLN A 13 -3.36 -15.72 2.22
N THR A 14 -4.36 -16.44 2.74
CA THR A 14 -4.21 -17.21 3.98
C THR A 14 -3.12 -18.29 3.86
N THR A 15 -2.95 -18.84 2.67
CA THR A 15 -1.94 -19.84 2.33
C THR A 15 -0.50 -19.33 2.44
N ALA A 16 -0.27 -18.01 2.31
CA ALA A 16 1.06 -17.42 2.34
C ALA A 16 1.56 -17.12 3.77
N ILE A 17 0.65 -16.90 4.72
CA ILE A 17 0.96 -16.31 6.04
C ILE A 17 2.03 -17.10 6.78
N GLU A 18 1.87 -18.42 6.87
CA GLU A 18 2.80 -19.27 7.62
C GLU A 18 4.19 -19.31 6.96
N ALA A 19 4.26 -19.37 5.64
CA ALA A 19 5.52 -19.31 4.92
C ALA A 19 6.23 -17.95 5.13
N VAL A 20 5.48 -16.85 5.18
CA VAL A 20 6.04 -15.52 5.48
C VAL A 20 6.57 -15.48 6.91
N ARG A 21 5.80 -15.94 7.90
CA ARG A 21 6.27 -16.03 9.30
C ARG A 21 7.56 -16.85 9.41
N GLN A 22 7.62 -18.00 8.74
CA GLN A 22 8.83 -18.82 8.69
C GLN A 22 10.01 -18.07 8.05
N SER A 23 9.79 -17.35 6.95
CA SER A 23 10.84 -16.51 6.33
C SER A 23 11.35 -15.42 7.30
N LEU A 24 10.45 -14.72 7.99
CA LEU A 24 10.80 -13.69 8.98
C LEU A 24 11.57 -14.28 10.17
N SER A 25 11.23 -15.50 10.60
CA SER A 25 11.94 -16.18 11.69
C SER A 25 13.43 -16.43 11.40
N THR A 26 13.84 -16.40 10.12
CA THR A 26 15.25 -16.55 9.73
C THR A 26 16.08 -15.27 9.88
N LEU A 27 15.42 -14.13 10.12
CA LEU A 27 16.07 -12.84 10.29
C LEU A 27 16.50 -12.63 11.75
N SER A 28 17.44 -11.71 11.99
CA SER A 28 17.64 -11.18 13.34
C SER A 28 16.48 -10.24 13.67
N HIS A 29 15.63 -10.63 14.61
CA HIS A 29 14.41 -9.91 14.90
C HIS A 29 14.01 -9.97 16.38
N GLN A 30 13.18 -9.01 16.79
CA GLN A 30 12.39 -9.06 18.02
C GLN A 30 10.92 -9.26 17.64
N HIS A 31 10.32 -10.35 18.13
CA HIS A 31 8.93 -10.68 17.88
C HIS A 31 8.04 -10.21 19.04
N THR A 32 6.89 -9.65 18.69
CA THR A 32 5.81 -9.31 19.61
C THR A 32 4.55 -10.04 19.17
N GLU A 33 3.97 -10.80 20.10
CA GLU A 33 2.71 -11.53 19.93
C GLU A 33 1.55 -10.62 19.49
N ALA A 34 0.57 -11.23 18.85
CA ALA A 34 -0.56 -10.51 18.29
C ALA A 34 -1.36 -9.73 19.35
N LYS A 35 -1.52 -8.41 19.15
CA LYS A 35 -2.34 -7.54 19.99
C LYS A 35 -3.58 -7.06 19.28
N LYS A 36 -4.68 -6.89 20.03
CA LYS A 36 -5.92 -6.35 19.50
C LYS A 36 -5.83 -4.83 19.37
N LEU A 37 -5.99 -4.32 18.15
CA LEU A 37 -6.11 -2.90 17.88
C LEU A 37 -7.54 -2.57 17.47
N THR A 38 -8.10 -1.53 18.09
CA THR A 38 -9.36 -0.92 17.66
C THR A 38 -9.06 0.46 17.12
N ASN A 39 -9.66 0.83 15.99
CA ASN A 39 -9.50 2.17 15.43
C ASN A 39 -10.85 2.70 15.00
N ILE A 40 -11.12 3.97 15.29
CA ILE A 40 -12.31 4.70 14.87
C ILE A 40 -11.83 5.84 13.97
N TYR A 41 -12.37 5.91 12.75
CA TYR A 41 -12.03 6.95 11.78
C TYR A 41 -13.09 8.04 11.74
N PHE A 42 -12.62 9.28 11.62
CA PHE A 42 -13.45 10.48 11.69
C PHE A 42 -13.28 11.32 10.44
N ASP A 43 -14.37 11.97 10.01
CA ASP A 43 -14.37 12.99 8.98
C ASP A 43 -15.67 13.81 9.08
N THR A 44 -15.80 14.86 8.28
CA THR A 44 -17.06 15.61 8.14
C THR A 44 -18.07 14.87 7.26
N GLU A 45 -19.31 15.37 7.21
CA GLU A 45 -20.33 14.87 6.28
C GLU A 45 -19.87 14.96 4.82
N GLU A 46 -19.20 16.07 4.47
CA GLU A 46 -18.67 16.36 3.13
C GLU A 46 -17.33 15.67 2.84
N ARG A 47 -16.79 14.90 3.79
CA ARG A 47 -15.49 14.21 3.67
C ARG A 47 -14.32 15.17 3.48
N GLN A 48 -14.30 16.25 4.26
CA GLN A 48 -13.30 17.31 4.14
C GLN A 48 -11.87 16.79 4.29
N LEU A 49 -11.61 15.92 5.28
CA LEU A 49 -10.28 15.34 5.49
C LEU A 49 -9.88 14.46 4.32
N ARG A 50 -10.82 13.66 3.79
CA ARG A 50 -10.58 12.84 2.58
C ARG A 50 -10.21 13.68 1.37
N GLN A 51 -10.86 14.83 1.17
CA GLN A 51 -10.55 15.75 0.08
C GLN A 51 -9.14 16.37 0.20
N TRP A 52 -8.61 16.45 1.42
CA TRP A 52 -7.22 16.86 1.69
C TRP A 52 -6.24 15.68 1.72
N ASP A 53 -6.68 14.47 1.34
CA ASP A 53 -5.92 13.22 1.47
C ASP A 53 -5.38 12.96 2.89
N MET A 54 -6.10 13.46 3.89
CA MET A 54 -5.81 13.24 5.30
C MET A 54 -6.67 12.09 5.86
N GLY A 55 -6.15 11.38 6.86
CA GLY A 55 -6.87 10.36 7.61
C GLY A 55 -6.68 10.55 9.10
N LEU A 56 -7.78 10.80 9.81
CA LEU A 56 -7.82 10.97 11.26
C LEU A 56 -8.43 9.74 11.92
N ARG A 57 -7.76 9.23 12.96
CA ARG A 57 -8.29 8.14 13.78
C ARG A 57 -8.00 8.34 15.26
N ILE A 58 -8.80 7.68 16.08
CA ILE A 58 -8.42 7.28 17.44
C ILE A 58 -8.16 5.78 17.41
N ARG A 59 -6.99 5.36 17.88
CA ARG A 59 -6.61 3.97 18.11
C ARG A 59 -6.71 3.65 19.60
N GLY A 60 -7.23 2.47 19.92
CA GLY A 60 -7.21 1.88 21.26
C GLY A 60 -6.40 0.58 21.28
N CYS A 61 -5.59 0.40 22.32
CA CYS A 61 -4.85 -0.82 22.61
C CYS A 61 -4.69 -0.97 24.13
N ASP A 62 -5.16 -2.06 24.72
CA ASP A 62 -4.98 -2.37 26.15
C ASP A 62 -5.36 -1.23 27.13
N GLY A 63 -6.40 -0.45 26.78
CA GLY A 63 -6.86 0.68 27.60
C GLY A 63 -6.09 1.99 27.39
N HIS A 64 -5.10 2.00 26.49
CA HIS A 64 -4.41 3.20 26.02
C HIS A 64 -5.02 3.71 24.72
N TYR A 65 -5.00 5.02 24.53
CA TYR A 65 -5.55 5.68 23.36
C TYR A 65 -4.54 6.61 22.71
N GLU A 66 -4.57 6.63 21.38
CA GLU A 66 -3.73 7.49 20.54
C GLU A 66 -4.60 8.11 19.45
N MET A 67 -4.48 9.43 19.28
CA MET A 67 -5.01 10.13 18.13
C MET A 67 -3.91 10.23 17.06
N THR A 68 -4.21 9.76 15.85
CA THR A 68 -3.28 9.80 14.71
C THR A 68 -3.91 10.60 13.58
N ILE A 69 -3.13 11.50 12.98
CA ILE A 69 -3.45 12.07 11.67
C ILE A 69 -2.32 11.80 10.69
N LYS A 70 -2.65 11.15 9.57
CA LYS A 70 -1.78 11.00 8.39
C LYS A 70 -2.18 12.07 7.39
N THR A 71 -1.24 12.85 6.88
CA THR A 71 -1.52 13.89 5.88
C THR A 71 -1.25 13.40 4.45
N ALA A 72 -1.55 14.26 3.47
CA ALA A 72 -1.19 14.01 2.08
C ALA A 72 0.30 13.66 1.95
N GLY A 73 0.59 12.70 1.08
CA GLY A 73 1.95 12.23 0.81
C GLY A 73 1.98 11.45 -0.50
N GLN A 74 3.02 10.66 -0.72
CA GLN A 74 3.22 9.95 -1.98
C GLN A 74 2.87 8.46 -1.82
N VAL A 75 2.35 7.88 -2.91
CA VAL A 75 2.15 6.42 -3.03
C VAL A 75 2.75 5.98 -4.35
N ILE A 76 3.69 5.04 -4.30
CA ILE A 76 4.35 4.46 -5.48
C ILE A 76 4.19 2.95 -5.38
N GLY A 77 3.34 2.35 -6.22
CA GLY A 77 3.04 0.93 -6.05
C GLY A 77 2.29 0.70 -4.73
N GLY A 78 2.86 -0.14 -3.87
CA GLY A 78 2.42 -0.30 -2.48
C GLY A 78 3.29 0.44 -1.45
N LEU A 79 4.23 1.30 -1.89
CA LEU A 79 5.09 2.09 -1.00
C LEU A 79 4.38 3.41 -0.68
N HIS A 80 4.04 3.62 0.58
CA HIS A 80 3.45 4.84 1.10
C HIS A 80 4.52 5.67 1.80
N GLN A 81 4.52 6.97 1.53
CA GLN A 81 5.37 7.95 2.21
C GLN A 81 4.52 9.12 2.65
N ARG A 82 4.23 9.23 3.94
CA ARG A 82 3.30 10.24 4.46
C ARG A 82 3.79 10.82 5.77
N PRO A 83 3.65 12.13 5.98
CA PRO A 83 3.77 12.67 7.32
C PRO A 83 2.69 12.08 8.22
N GLU A 84 3.10 11.58 9.38
CA GLU A 84 2.23 11.09 10.44
C GLU A 84 2.51 11.84 11.74
N TYR A 85 1.42 12.21 12.42
CA TYR A 85 1.44 12.85 13.73
C TYR A 85 0.62 12.00 14.71
N ASN A 86 1.28 11.58 15.80
CA ASN A 86 0.66 10.83 16.88
C ASN A 86 0.64 11.65 18.17
N VAL A 87 -0.50 11.57 18.87
CA VAL A 87 -0.76 12.21 20.16
C VAL A 87 -1.41 11.18 21.08
N GLU A 88 -0.78 10.89 22.22
CA GLU A 88 -1.40 10.11 23.28
C GLU A 88 -2.55 10.90 23.91
N ILE A 89 -3.71 10.25 24.11
CA ILE A 89 -4.90 10.86 24.71
C ILE A 89 -5.37 10.02 25.90
N ALA A 90 -5.86 10.68 26.95
CA ALA A 90 -6.30 10.00 28.17
C ALA A 90 -7.67 9.32 28.01
N THR A 91 -8.51 9.87 27.14
CA THR A 91 -9.86 9.39 26.82
C THR A 91 -10.02 9.32 25.31
N PRO A 92 -10.92 8.47 24.77
CA PRO A 92 -11.16 8.37 23.33
C PRO A 92 -12.00 9.54 22.80
N GLU A 93 -11.54 10.77 23.05
CA GLU A 93 -12.14 12.03 22.61
C GLU A 93 -11.16 12.78 21.71
N LEU A 94 -11.67 13.39 20.63
CA LEU A 94 -10.83 14.13 19.69
C LEU A 94 -10.40 15.47 20.27
N ASP A 95 -9.13 15.82 20.05
CA ASP A 95 -8.56 17.13 20.35
C ASP A 95 -7.62 17.57 19.21
N LEU A 96 -8.20 18.06 18.11
CA LEU A 96 -7.45 18.50 16.93
C LEU A 96 -6.45 19.62 17.26
N ALA A 97 -6.67 20.40 18.31
CA ALA A 97 -5.76 21.45 18.74
C ALA A 97 -4.44 20.90 19.30
N ALA A 98 -4.39 19.61 19.66
CA ALA A 98 -3.16 18.95 20.05
C ALA A 98 -2.21 18.66 18.88
N PHE A 99 -2.69 18.74 17.63
CA PHE A 99 -1.85 18.65 16.45
C PHE A 99 -1.19 19.99 16.09
N PRO A 100 -0.01 19.98 15.43
CA PRO A 100 0.62 21.20 14.97
C PRO A 100 -0.27 21.99 14.01
N VAL A 101 -0.25 23.33 14.09
CA VAL A 101 -1.16 24.20 13.32
C VAL A 101 -0.88 24.16 11.82
N ASP A 102 0.36 23.88 11.43
CA ASP A 102 0.85 23.87 10.06
C ASP A 102 0.50 22.62 9.26
N ILE A 103 -0.11 21.60 9.89
CA ILE A 103 -0.59 20.41 9.17
C ILE A 103 -1.90 20.68 8.42
N TRP A 104 -2.62 21.74 8.81
CA TRP A 104 -3.92 22.09 8.26
C TRP A 104 -3.76 23.02 7.06
N PRO A 105 -4.63 22.92 6.04
CA PRO A 105 -4.68 23.91 4.97
C PRO A 105 -4.83 25.34 5.51
N GLU A 106 -4.22 26.30 4.83
CA GLU A 106 -4.24 27.70 5.25
C GLU A 106 -5.69 28.21 5.44
N GLY A 107 -5.95 28.87 6.57
CA GLY A 107 -7.27 29.41 6.91
C GLY A 107 -8.26 28.40 7.50
N THR A 108 -7.84 27.16 7.79
CA THR A 108 -8.71 26.18 8.45
C THR A 108 -9.09 26.62 9.87
N ASP A 109 -10.38 26.74 10.15
CA ASP A 109 -10.90 26.83 11.51
C ASP A 109 -10.97 25.42 12.12
N VAL A 110 -9.95 25.08 12.91
CA VAL A 110 -9.80 23.75 13.53
C VAL A 110 -10.92 23.45 14.53
N GLN A 111 -11.44 24.46 15.23
CA GLN A 111 -12.54 24.27 16.19
C GLN A 111 -13.85 23.98 15.45
N GLN A 112 -14.12 24.72 14.38
CA GLN A 112 -15.26 24.45 13.52
C GLN A 112 -15.16 23.06 12.89
N LEU A 113 -14.00 22.71 12.32
CA LEU A 113 -13.74 21.38 11.75
C LEU A 113 -14.04 20.28 12.77
N GLN A 114 -13.49 20.37 13.99
CA GLN A 114 -13.71 19.38 15.04
C GLN A 114 -15.20 19.22 15.38
N SER A 115 -15.95 20.32 15.44
CA SER A 115 -17.40 20.29 15.74
C SER A 115 -18.25 19.56 14.69
N GLN A 116 -17.72 19.40 13.47
CA GLN A 116 -18.38 18.73 12.34
C GLN A 116 -17.94 17.28 12.16
N LEU A 117 -16.92 16.82 12.91
CA LEU A 117 -16.42 15.46 12.79
C LEU A 117 -17.42 14.45 13.34
N GLN A 118 -17.62 13.37 12.59
CA GLN A 118 -18.43 12.23 12.95
C GLN A 118 -17.67 10.93 12.71
N ILE A 119 -18.08 9.87 13.41
CA ILE A 119 -17.54 8.53 13.18
C ILE A 119 -18.02 8.03 11.83
N LEU A 120 -17.09 7.58 11.01
CA LEU A 120 -17.40 7.07 9.67
C LEU A 120 -17.40 5.54 9.60
N PHE A 121 -16.28 4.97 10.00
CA PHE A 121 -16.04 3.53 9.96
C PHE A 121 -15.01 3.19 11.04
N SER A 122 -14.91 1.91 11.37
CA SER A 122 -13.91 1.39 12.27
C SER A 122 -13.04 0.36 11.59
N THR A 123 -11.89 0.09 12.20
CA THR A 123 -11.06 -1.08 11.86
C THR A 123 -10.71 -1.83 13.13
N HIS A 124 -10.93 -3.13 13.12
CA HIS A 124 -10.68 -4.01 14.25
C HIS A 124 -9.84 -5.18 13.76
N PHE A 125 -8.61 -5.29 14.26
CA PHE A 125 -7.68 -6.33 13.82
C PHE A 125 -6.69 -6.71 14.90
N MET A 126 -6.13 -7.91 14.75
CA MET A 126 -4.97 -8.38 15.49
C MET A 126 -3.71 -7.97 14.72
N ARG A 127 -2.76 -7.33 15.41
CA ARG A 127 -1.45 -6.96 14.87
C ARG A 127 -0.36 -7.79 15.55
N GLU A 128 0.32 -8.60 14.77
CA GLU A 128 1.57 -9.27 15.15
C GLU A 128 2.76 -8.47 14.60
N THR A 129 3.89 -8.41 15.31
CA THR A 129 4.99 -7.50 14.96
C THR A 129 6.35 -8.18 15.05
N TRP A 130 7.22 -7.89 14.07
CA TRP A 130 8.63 -8.24 14.04
C TRP A 130 9.44 -6.97 13.79
N LEU A 131 10.28 -6.56 14.75
CA LEU A 131 11.30 -5.55 14.50
C LEU A 131 12.57 -6.26 14.04
N ALA A 132 12.88 -6.18 12.75
CA ALA A 132 13.97 -6.91 12.13
C ALA A 132 15.11 -5.98 11.69
N THR A 133 16.34 -6.46 11.86
CA THR A 133 17.50 -5.90 11.16
C THR A 133 17.68 -6.64 9.85
N PHE A 134 17.64 -5.91 8.74
CA PHE A 134 17.84 -6.47 7.40
C PHE A 134 18.76 -5.53 6.61
N GLU A 135 19.86 -6.09 6.11
CA GLU A 135 20.94 -5.30 5.51
C GLU A 135 21.40 -4.20 6.50
N ASP A 136 21.41 -2.93 6.09
CA ASP A 136 21.85 -1.81 6.92
C ASP A 136 20.69 -1.05 7.58
N SER A 137 19.49 -1.65 7.60
CA SER A 137 18.24 -1.01 8.02
C SER A 137 17.53 -1.74 9.17
N GLU A 138 16.73 -0.96 9.91
CA GLU A 138 15.76 -1.45 10.88
C GLU A 138 14.35 -1.31 10.29
N ILE A 139 13.67 -2.45 10.15
CA ILE A 139 12.37 -2.55 9.49
C ILE A 139 11.39 -3.18 10.47
N GLU A 140 10.28 -2.51 10.74
CA GLU A 140 9.15 -3.07 11.45
C GLU A 140 8.23 -3.76 10.45
N ILE A 141 8.10 -5.09 10.58
CA ILE A 141 7.15 -5.88 9.82
C ILE A 141 5.95 -6.13 10.72
N VAL A 142 4.75 -5.81 10.24
CA VAL A 142 3.50 -6.12 10.94
C VAL A 142 2.64 -7.04 10.10
N PHE A 143 1.93 -7.95 10.74
CA PHE A 143 0.85 -8.71 10.14
C PHE A 143 -0.48 -8.32 10.78
N ASP A 144 -1.37 -7.76 9.96
CA ASP A 144 -2.70 -7.36 10.38
C ASP A 144 -3.75 -8.34 9.86
N GLN A 145 -4.57 -8.87 10.77
CA GLN A 145 -5.71 -9.71 10.43
C GLN A 145 -6.98 -9.28 11.17
N GLY A 146 -8.04 -9.00 10.42
CA GLY A 146 -9.31 -8.54 11.00
C GLY A 146 -10.22 -7.94 9.93
N GLU A 147 -10.86 -6.81 10.23
CA GLU A 147 -11.86 -6.20 9.35
C GLU A 147 -11.94 -4.66 9.45
N ILE A 148 -12.48 -4.08 8.39
CA ILE A 148 -12.94 -2.70 8.30
C ILE A 148 -14.46 -2.74 8.30
N SER A 149 -15.12 -2.00 9.19
CA SER A 149 -16.57 -2.01 9.34
C SER A 149 -17.17 -0.62 9.11
N ALA A 150 -18.15 -0.53 8.23
CA ALA A 150 -18.89 0.71 7.95
C ALA A 150 -20.41 0.43 7.88
N GLY A 151 -21.10 0.69 8.99
CA GLY A 151 -22.52 0.34 9.13
C GLY A 151 -22.70 -1.18 9.17
N SER A 152 -23.46 -1.74 8.22
CA SER A 152 -23.71 -3.18 8.09
C SER A 152 -22.82 -3.89 7.07
N ARG A 153 -21.71 -3.25 6.68
CA ARG A 153 -20.79 -3.76 5.66
C ARG A 153 -19.40 -3.89 6.25
N ASP A 154 -18.76 -5.00 5.91
CA ASP A 154 -17.40 -5.32 6.35
C ASP A 154 -16.49 -5.65 5.17
N LEU A 155 -15.21 -5.32 5.32
CA LEU A 155 -14.14 -5.74 4.42
C LEU A 155 -13.01 -6.40 5.21
N PRO A 156 -12.49 -7.56 4.78
CA PRO A 156 -11.39 -8.21 5.48
C PRO A 156 -10.09 -7.40 5.39
N ILE A 157 -9.31 -7.48 6.47
CA ILE A 157 -7.92 -7.05 6.56
C ILE A 157 -7.09 -8.33 6.68
N GLN A 158 -6.15 -8.52 5.74
CA GLN A 158 -5.15 -9.58 5.80
C GLN A 158 -3.93 -9.12 5.02
N GLU A 159 -3.02 -8.45 5.71
CA GLU A 159 -1.90 -7.77 5.06
C GLU A 159 -0.65 -7.72 5.93
N PHE A 160 0.49 -7.73 5.26
CA PHE A 160 1.78 -7.36 5.84
C PHE A 160 2.08 -5.89 5.51
N GLU A 161 2.60 -5.14 6.47
CA GLU A 161 3.19 -3.82 6.24
C GLU A 161 4.67 -3.88 6.66
N LEU A 162 5.58 -3.37 5.81
CA LEU A 162 7.00 -3.27 6.10
C LEU A 162 7.33 -1.78 6.23
N GLU A 163 7.50 -1.30 7.46
CA GLU A 163 7.79 0.09 7.77
C GLU A 163 9.28 0.30 8.04
N LEU A 164 9.88 1.27 7.35
CA LEU A 164 11.26 1.68 7.60
C LEU A 164 11.33 2.50 8.89
N LYS A 165 11.98 1.96 9.93
CA LYS A 165 12.25 2.71 11.17
C LYS A 165 13.55 3.50 11.06
N LYS A 166 14.55 2.92 10.40
CA LYS A 166 15.87 3.54 10.18
C LYS A 166 16.57 2.89 9.00
N GLY A 167 17.29 3.67 8.18
CA GLY A 167 18.11 3.18 7.09
C GLY A 167 17.54 3.53 5.72
N PHE A 168 17.52 2.58 4.79
CA PHE A 168 17.25 2.83 3.38
C PHE A 168 15.96 2.17 2.89
N VAL A 169 15.20 2.92 2.07
CA VAL A 169 14.00 2.39 1.39
C VAL A 169 14.35 1.20 0.48
N ALA A 170 15.57 1.17 -0.06
CA ALA A 170 16.05 0.06 -0.87
C ALA A 170 16.01 -1.27 -0.10
N ASP A 171 16.38 -1.27 1.18
CA ASP A 171 16.43 -2.48 2.02
C ASP A 171 15.01 -3.01 2.31
N VAL A 172 14.01 -2.11 2.43
CA VAL A 172 12.59 -2.50 2.51
C VAL A 172 12.15 -3.23 1.25
N LEU A 173 12.52 -2.72 0.07
CA LEU A 173 12.20 -3.35 -1.20
C LEU A 173 12.96 -4.68 -1.39
N ASN A 174 14.21 -4.77 -0.94
CA ASN A 174 14.99 -6.01 -0.96
C ASN A 174 14.37 -7.08 -0.06
N LEU A 175 13.94 -6.71 1.16
CA LEU A 175 13.20 -7.61 2.04
C LEU A 175 11.88 -8.05 1.40
N ALA A 176 11.13 -7.13 0.80
CA ALA A 176 9.90 -7.48 0.08
C ALA A 176 10.15 -8.42 -1.09
N LYS A 177 11.27 -8.28 -1.82
CA LYS A 177 11.67 -9.22 -2.87
C LYS A 177 11.99 -10.61 -2.34
N LYS A 178 12.64 -10.71 -1.17
CA LYS A 178 12.85 -11.98 -0.47
C LYS A 178 11.52 -12.63 -0.09
N LEU A 179 10.56 -11.84 0.41
CA LEU A 179 9.21 -12.35 0.70
C LEU A 179 8.44 -12.72 -0.57
N ALA A 180 8.72 -12.06 -1.69
CA ALA A 180 8.09 -12.35 -2.97
C ALA A 180 8.49 -13.69 -3.59
N ASP A 181 9.39 -14.47 -2.97
CA ASP A 181 9.59 -15.89 -3.31
C ASP A 181 8.41 -16.78 -2.90
N ILE A 182 7.48 -16.25 -2.10
CA ILE A 182 6.27 -16.91 -1.63
C ILE A 182 5.07 -16.41 -2.47
N ASP A 183 4.33 -17.34 -3.07
CA ASP A 183 3.04 -17.04 -3.70
C ASP A 183 2.00 -16.64 -2.65
N GLY A 184 1.01 -15.85 -3.05
CA GLY A 184 -0.06 -15.38 -2.17
C GLY A 184 0.17 -13.98 -1.60
N LEU A 185 1.17 -13.24 -2.09
CA LEU A 185 1.43 -11.85 -1.71
C LEU A 185 1.20 -10.91 -2.91
N ARG A 186 0.64 -9.71 -2.64
CA ARG A 186 0.36 -8.69 -3.67
C ARG A 186 0.54 -7.29 -3.14
N LEU A 187 1.22 -6.41 -3.87
CA LEU A 187 1.33 -4.99 -3.50
C LEU A 187 -0.05 -4.34 -3.40
N SER A 188 -0.32 -3.70 -2.27
CA SER A 188 -1.57 -2.97 -2.02
C SER A 188 -1.29 -1.47 -1.97
N SER A 189 -1.96 -0.69 -2.83
CA SER A 189 -1.86 0.78 -2.86
C SER A 189 -2.93 1.47 -2.02
N LEU A 190 -3.96 0.74 -1.58
CA LEU A 190 -5.07 1.30 -0.82
C LEU A 190 -4.82 1.16 0.69
N SER A 191 -4.78 2.30 1.39
CA SER A 191 -4.74 2.29 2.85
C SER A 191 -6.04 1.72 3.44
N LYS A 192 -6.00 1.28 4.69
CA LYS A 192 -7.21 0.88 5.44
C LYS A 192 -8.26 2.01 5.45
N ALA A 193 -7.81 3.27 5.59
CA ALA A 193 -8.68 4.43 5.50
C ALA A 193 -9.35 4.54 4.12
N ALA A 194 -8.58 4.44 3.02
CA ALA A 194 -9.12 4.51 1.67
C ALA A 194 -10.16 3.39 1.40
N ARG A 195 -9.88 2.17 1.87
CA ARG A 195 -10.85 1.06 1.83
C ARG A 195 -12.10 1.34 2.67
N GLY A 196 -11.96 1.94 3.85
CA GLY A 196 -13.09 2.37 4.68
C GLY A 196 -13.99 3.40 3.98
N TYR A 197 -13.39 4.45 3.39
CA TYR A 197 -14.16 5.41 2.59
C TYR A 197 -14.87 4.75 1.39
N SER A 198 -14.19 3.83 0.70
CA SER A 198 -14.81 3.08 -0.40
C SER A 198 -15.96 2.20 0.09
N LEU A 199 -15.82 1.58 1.26
CA LEU A 199 -16.85 0.71 1.86
C LEU A 199 -18.11 1.49 2.21
N MET A 200 -18.00 2.79 2.48
CA MET A 200 -19.16 3.65 2.77
C MET A 200 -19.99 3.99 1.53
N GLN A 201 -19.42 3.94 0.33
CA GLN A 201 -20.15 4.26 -0.90
C GLN A 201 -21.20 3.17 -1.17
N SER A 202 -22.47 3.55 -1.28
CA SER A 202 -23.60 2.62 -1.47
C SER A 202 -23.54 1.88 -2.80
N ASP A 203 -22.95 2.50 -3.82
CA ASP A 203 -22.74 1.90 -5.13
C ASP A 203 -21.29 1.48 -5.29
N LYS A 204 -21.05 0.25 -5.74
CA LYS A 204 -19.74 -0.13 -6.26
C LYS A 204 -19.50 0.70 -7.51
N THR A 205 -18.72 1.78 -7.40
CA THR A 205 -18.20 2.45 -8.59
C THR A 205 -17.56 1.37 -9.48
N PRO A 206 -18.05 1.16 -10.71
CA PRO A 206 -17.49 0.14 -11.58
C PRO A 206 -16.00 0.40 -11.75
N VAL A 207 -15.19 -0.64 -11.63
CA VAL A 207 -13.77 -0.53 -11.94
C VAL A 207 -13.67 -0.20 -13.43
N GLN A 208 -13.09 0.95 -13.75
CA GLN A 208 -12.95 1.39 -15.13
C GLN A 208 -11.96 0.50 -15.86
N GLN A 209 -12.26 0.18 -17.11
CA GLN A 209 -11.30 -0.48 -17.99
C GLN A 209 -10.07 0.43 -18.13
N PRO A 210 -8.86 -0.05 -17.83
CA PRO A 210 -7.65 0.72 -18.02
C PRO A 210 -7.36 0.94 -19.51
N ASP A 211 -6.62 1.99 -19.81
CA ASP A 211 -5.93 2.09 -21.10
C ASP A 211 -4.86 0.98 -21.17
N ASP A 212 -4.62 0.40 -22.34
CA ASP A 212 -3.58 -0.65 -22.47
C ASP A 212 -2.17 -0.05 -22.70
N ILE A 213 -2.12 1.17 -23.25
CA ILE A 213 -0.89 1.84 -23.71
C ILE A 213 -0.95 3.33 -23.42
N PHE A 214 0.22 3.96 -23.31
CA PHE A 214 0.35 5.41 -23.25
C PHE A 214 1.63 5.87 -23.97
N ASP A 215 1.68 7.15 -24.33
CA ASP A 215 2.88 7.74 -24.93
C ASP A 215 3.93 8.02 -23.85
N TYR A 216 4.89 7.10 -23.70
CA TYR A 216 5.98 7.21 -22.73
C TYR A 216 7.18 8.00 -23.24
N GLU A 217 7.25 8.34 -24.53
CA GLU A 217 8.42 9.01 -25.12
C GLU A 217 8.38 10.54 -24.88
N GLN A 218 7.18 11.08 -24.67
CA GLN A 218 6.97 12.52 -24.43
C GLN A 218 7.15 12.96 -22.97
N GLN A 219 7.59 12.06 -22.09
CA GLN A 219 7.66 12.33 -20.65
C GLN A 219 8.95 11.79 -20.02
N PRO A 220 9.47 12.43 -18.96
CA PRO A 220 10.60 11.91 -18.19
C PRO A 220 10.38 10.46 -17.73
N ILE A 221 11.45 9.68 -17.70
CA ILE A 221 11.38 8.24 -17.40
C ILE A 221 10.73 7.94 -16.04
N ASP A 222 10.94 8.78 -15.03
CA ASP A 222 10.32 8.63 -13.71
C ASP A 222 8.80 8.83 -13.78
N GLN A 223 8.31 9.75 -14.62
CA GLN A 223 6.88 9.94 -14.88
C GLN A 223 6.29 8.76 -15.67
N ALA A 224 7.01 8.27 -16.68
CA ALA A 224 6.59 7.09 -17.42
C ALA A 224 6.50 5.85 -16.52
N LEU A 225 7.47 5.65 -15.60
CA LEU A 225 7.44 4.56 -14.63
C LEU A 225 6.31 4.71 -13.60
N MET A 226 6.02 5.93 -13.14
CA MET A 226 4.84 6.19 -12.29
C MET A 226 3.55 5.81 -13.01
N HIS A 227 3.41 6.19 -14.27
CA HIS A 227 2.24 5.86 -15.07
C HIS A 227 2.14 4.34 -15.30
N MET A 228 3.25 3.68 -15.63
CA MET A 228 3.33 2.23 -15.79
C MET A 228 2.86 1.48 -14.53
N GLN A 229 3.26 1.93 -13.35
CA GLN A 229 2.83 1.34 -12.08
C GLN A 229 1.34 1.57 -11.81
N LYS A 230 0.82 2.76 -12.13
CA LYS A 230 -0.62 3.04 -12.02
C LYS A 230 -1.42 2.13 -12.94
N LEU A 231 -1.00 1.98 -14.19
CA LEU A 231 -1.67 1.14 -15.18
C LEU A 231 -1.65 -0.33 -14.77
N SER A 232 -0.50 -0.82 -14.31
CA SER A 232 -0.36 -2.16 -13.72
C SER A 232 -1.37 -2.42 -12.59
N GLN A 233 -1.58 -1.45 -11.70
CA GLN A 233 -2.58 -1.58 -10.63
C GLN A 233 -4.01 -1.56 -11.16
N GLN A 234 -4.31 -0.76 -12.18
CA GLN A 234 -5.63 -0.69 -12.78
C GLN A 234 -5.99 -1.98 -13.52
N HIS A 235 -5.06 -2.57 -14.29
CA HIS A 235 -5.25 -3.88 -14.91
C HIS A 235 -5.48 -4.98 -13.87
N GLU A 236 -4.71 -4.97 -12.78
CA GLU A 236 -4.90 -5.90 -11.66
C GLU A 236 -6.28 -5.75 -11.01
N ALA A 237 -6.70 -4.52 -10.71
CA ALA A 237 -8.01 -4.25 -10.12
C ALA A 237 -9.16 -4.61 -11.06
N TYR A 238 -9.03 -4.32 -12.36
CA TYR A 238 -10.05 -4.59 -13.37
C TYR A 238 -10.22 -6.10 -13.59
N TRP A 239 -9.12 -6.85 -13.64
CA TRP A 239 -9.19 -8.29 -13.81
C TRP A 239 -9.70 -9.01 -12.56
N LEU A 240 -9.28 -8.59 -11.36
CA LEU A 240 -9.82 -9.11 -10.10
C LEU A 240 -11.31 -8.77 -9.88
N ALA A 241 -11.83 -7.79 -10.61
CA ALA A 241 -13.24 -7.41 -10.61
C ALA A 241 -14.05 -8.11 -11.74
N ASP A 242 -13.48 -9.13 -12.38
CA ASP A 242 -14.08 -9.88 -13.50
C ASP A 242 -14.47 -8.97 -14.69
N GLY A 243 -13.64 -7.94 -14.96
CA GLY A 243 -13.83 -7.05 -16.10
C GLY A 243 -13.84 -7.79 -17.44
N GLU A 244 -14.74 -7.39 -18.34
CA GLU A 244 -14.82 -7.95 -19.69
C GLU A 244 -13.55 -7.67 -20.48
N GLY A 245 -12.95 -8.70 -21.09
CA GLY A 245 -11.71 -8.56 -21.85
C GLY A 245 -10.48 -8.22 -20.99
N ALA A 246 -10.57 -8.32 -19.65
CA ALA A 246 -9.50 -7.89 -18.75
C ALA A 246 -8.19 -8.66 -18.98
N ARG A 247 -8.28 -9.94 -19.32
CA ARG A 247 -7.12 -10.82 -19.58
C ARG A 247 -6.39 -10.39 -20.84
N GLU A 248 -7.13 -10.13 -21.92
CA GLU A 248 -6.61 -9.67 -23.19
C GLU A 248 -5.95 -8.29 -23.05
N GLY A 249 -6.59 -7.36 -22.35
CA GLY A 249 -6.01 -6.06 -22.03
C GLY A 249 -4.72 -6.18 -21.22
N PHE A 250 -4.68 -7.07 -20.22
CA PHE A 250 -3.47 -7.36 -19.46
C PHE A 250 -2.33 -7.89 -20.35
N ASP A 251 -2.63 -8.72 -21.35
CA ASP A 251 -1.61 -9.25 -22.28
C ASP A 251 -1.06 -8.15 -23.20
N VAL A 252 -1.93 -7.25 -23.68
CA VAL A 252 -1.52 -6.06 -24.42
C VAL A 252 -0.61 -5.19 -23.56
N PHE A 253 -0.98 -4.98 -22.29
CA PHE A 253 -0.18 -4.24 -21.32
C PHE A 253 1.20 -4.88 -21.10
N LEU A 254 1.30 -6.20 -20.92
CA LEU A 254 2.61 -6.86 -20.76
C LEU A 254 3.48 -6.77 -22.02
N ARG A 255 2.88 -6.81 -23.22
CA ARG A 255 3.59 -6.54 -24.48
C ARG A 255 4.08 -5.10 -24.56
N PHE A 256 3.29 -4.15 -24.07
CA PHE A 256 3.69 -2.75 -23.97
C PHE A 256 4.82 -2.55 -22.96
N VAL A 257 4.79 -3.21 -21.80
CA VAL A 257 5.90 -3.25 -20.84
C VAL A 257 7.18 -3.77 -21.51
N GLN A 258 7.08 -4.84 -22.32
CA GLN A 258 8.22 -5.37 -23.06
C GLN A 258 8.81 -4.32 -24.02
N ALA A 259 7.96 -3.63 -24.78
CA ALA A 259 8.40 -2.57 -25.70
C ALA A 259 9.05 -1.40 -24.95
N PHE A 260 8.47 -0.99 -23.82
CA PHE A 260 9.03 0.03 -22.94
C PHE A 260 10.45 -0.34 -22.46
N LEU A 261 10.66 -1.59 -22.04
CA LEU A 261 11.98 -2.07 -21.60
C LEU A 261 13.00 -2.12 -22.74
N VAL A 262 12.58 -2.46 -23.97
CA VAL A 262 13.46 -2.39 -25.14
C VAL A 262 13.87 -0.95 -25.43
N HIS A 263 12.94 0.00 -25.34
CA HIS A 263 13.25 1.43 -25.53
C HIS A 263 14.26 1.93 -24.49
N TYR A 264 14.07 1.57 -23.21
CA TYR A 264 14.91 2.01 -22.11
C TYR A 264 16.04 1.03 -21.73
N GLN A 265 16.41 0.10 -22.60
CA GLN A 265 17.37 -0.99 -22.30
C GLN A 265 18.72 -0.50 -21.73
N ASN A 266 19.19 0.67 -22.17
CA ASN A 266 20.46 1.26 -21.73
C ASN A 266 20.34 2.02 -20.41
N SER A 267 19.12 2.39 -20.00
CA SER A 267 18.82 3.12 -18.76
C SER A 267 18.28 2.21 -17.66
N ALA A 268 17.79 1.02 -18.02
CA ALA A 268 17.23 0.05 -17.11
C ALA A 268 18.35 -0.59 -16.24
N PRO A 269 18.21 -0.58 -14.90
CA PRO A 269 19.10 -1.32 -14.01
C PRO A 269 19.13 -2.81 -14.36
N GLN A 270 20.23 -3.49 -14.02
CA GLN A 270 20.40 -4.92 -14.33
C GLN A 270 19.25 -5.79 -13.80
N PHE A 271 18.78 -5.54 -12.58
CA PHE A 271 17.68 -6.31 -11.98
C PHE A 271 16.33 -6.17 -12.72
N ILE A 272 16.17 -5.17 -13.60
CA ILE A 272 14.99 -5.04 -14.47
C ILE A 272 15.08 -6.03 -15.64
N GLN A 273 16.28 -6.38 -16.07
CA GLN A 273 16.48 -7.34 -17.16
C GLN A 273 16.13 -8.78 -16.72
N ASP A 274 16.21 -9.06 -15.42
CA ASP A 274 15.95 -10.38 -14.84
C ASP A 274 14.47 -10.59 -14.43
N ILE A 275 13.57 -9.66 -14.76
CA ILE A 275 12.15 -9.83 -14.41
C ILE A 275 11.50 -10.97 -15.20
N PRO A 276 10.54 -11.71 -14.62
CA PRO A 276 9.96 -12.90 -15.24
C PRO A 276 8.88 -12.56 -16.28
N LEU A 277 9.12 -11.61 -17.19
CA LEU A 277 8.09 -11.10 -18.11
C LEU A 277 7.63 -12.17 -19.13
N GLU A 278 8.54 -13.00 -19.62
CA GLU A 278 8.20 -14.11 -20.52
C GLU A 278 7.33 -15.16 -19.80
N GLN A 279 7.68 -15.51 -18.57
CA GLN A 279 6.88 -16.41 -17.73
C GLN A 279 5.50 -15.82 -17.47
N LEU A 280 5.41 -14.52 -17.15
CA LEU A 280 4.12 -13.85 -16.94
C LEU A 280 3.23 -13.90 -18.19
N ARG A 281 3.81 -13.73 -19.38
CA ARG A 281 3.05 -13.86 -20.63
C ARG A 281 2.60 -15.31 -20.89
N HIS A 282 3.44 -16.29 -20.57
CA HIS A 282 3.06 -17.71 -20.66
C HIS A 282 1.92 -18.05 -19.70
N ASP A 283 2.04 -17.62 -18.44
CA ASP A 283 1.03 -17.79 -17.40
C ASP A 283 -0.30 -17.12 -17.78
N LEU A 284 -0.25 -15.98 -18.46
CA LEU A 284 -1.43 -15.27 -18.91
C LEU A 284 -2.12 -15.98 -20.07
N ALA A 285 -1.35 -16.66 -20.95
CA ALA A 285 -1.89 -17.46 -22.04
C ALA A 285 -2.55 -18.78 -21.58
N ASP A 286 -2.26 -19.25 -20.35
CA ASP A 286 -2.92 -20.41 -19.76
C ASP A 286 -4.34 -20.05 -19.28
N GLU A 287 -5.34 -20.34 -20.09
CA GLU A 287 -6.76 -20.07 -19.80
C GLU A 287 -7.26 -20.67 -18.47
N THR A 288 -6.58 -21.68 -17.92
CA THR A 288 -6.95 -22.27 -16.62
C THR A 288 -6.56 -21.40 -15.43
N ARG A 289 -5.64 -20.44 -15.65
CA ARG A 289 -5.19 -19.50 -14.61
C ARG A 289 -6.24 -18.42 -14.36
N THR A 290 -6.58 -18.19 -13.10
CA THR A 290 -7.53 -17.15 -12.68
C THR A 290 -6.82 -15.83 -12.40
N ALA A 291 -7.57 -14.72 -12.41
CA ALA A 291 -7.06 -13.40 -12.02
C ALA A 291 -6.37 -13.45 -10.65
N GLU A 292 -6.97 -14.16 -9.69
CA GLU A 292 -6.44 -14.30 -8.34
C GLU A 292 -5.10 -15.04 -8.33
N THR A 293 -5.01 -16.21 -8.97
CA THR A 293 -3.75 -16.97 -9.04
C THR A 293 -2.64 -16.23 -9.77
N PHE A 294 -2.96 -15.40 -10.77
CA PHE A 294 -1.98 -14.56 -11.45
C PHE A 294 -1.53 -13.39 -10.58
N CYS A 295 -2.47 -12.61 -10.04
CA CYS A 295 -2.19 -11.37 -9.32
C CYS A 295 -1.52 -11.58 -7.96
N TYR A 296 -1.63 -12.77 -7.39
CA TYR A 296 -0.93 -13.18 -6.18
C TYR A 296 0.30 -14.05 -6.45
N SER A 297 0.71 -14.23 -7.71
CA SER A 297 1.91 -15.00 -8.04
C SER A 297 3.21 -14.27 -7.66
N SER A 298 4.20 -15.05 -7.23
CA SER A 298 5.58 -14.62 -6.98
C SER A 298 6.15 -13.86 -8.18
N CYS A 299 5.93 -14.38 -9.40
CA CYS A 299 6.42 -13.76 -10.63
C CYS A 299 5.86 -12.35 -10.80
N TRP A 300 4.57 -12.16 -10.56
CA TRP A 300 3.93 -10.87 -10.73
C TRP A 300 4.38 -9.87 -9.66
N LEU A 301 4.45 -10.30 -8.41
CA LEU A 301 4.93 -9.45 -7.32
C LEU A 301 6.39 -9.01 -7.55
N LYS A 302 7.27 -9.93 -7.97
CA LYS A 302 8.67 -9.61 -8.31
C LYS A 302 8.78 -8.57 -9.42
N CYS A 303 7.97 -8.72 -10.47
CA CYS A 303 7.90 -7.75 -11.56
C CYS A 303 7.51 -6.35 -11.05
N LYS A 304 6.42 -6.25 -10.28
CA LYS A 304 5.97 -4.95 -9.72
C LYS A 304 7.01 -4.33 -8.79
N LEU A 305 7.62 -5.12 -7.89
CA LEU A 305 8.67 -4.66 -6.98
C LEU A 305 9.90 -4.14 -7.73
N ALA A 306 10.28 -4.77 -8.85
CA ALA A 306 11.39 -4.31 -9.67
C ALA A 306 11.11 -2.92 -10.26
N PHE A 307 9.93 -2.70 -10.84
CA PHE A 307 9.53 -1.38 -11.34
C PHE A 307 9.44 -0.32 -10.22
N THR A 308 8.95 -0.69 -9.04
CA THR A 308 8.98 0.19 -7.86
C THR A 308 10.41 0.54 -7.49
N GLN A 309 11.32 -0.43 -7.41
CA GLN A 309 12.73 -0.18 -7.09
C GLN A 309 13.43 0.70 -8.13
N TRP A 310 13.15 0.51 -9.42
CA TRP A 310 13.72 1.36 -10.46
C TRP A 310 13.27 2.81 -10.32
N LEU A 311 11.97 3.03 -10.10
CA LEU A 311 11.46 4.38 -9.85
C LEU A 311 12.06 5.01 -8.59
N ILE A 312 12.20 4.23 -7.51
CA ILE A 312 12.83 4.72 -6.28
C ILE A 312 14.29 5.08 -6.51
N ALA A 313 15.05 4.25 -7.23
CA ALA A 313 16.45 4.53 -7.55
C ALA A 313 16.63 5.80 -8.39
N LEU A 314 15.65 6.16 -9.23
CA LEU A 314 15.67 7.41 -10.00
C LEU A 314 15.29 8.64 -9.17
N LYS A 315 14.39 8.50 -8.20
CA LYS A 315 13.85 9.62 -7.41
C LYS A 315 14.60 9.89 -6.11
N TYR A 316 15.21 8.87 -5.53
CA TYR A 316 15.73 8.88 -4.17
C TYR A 316 17.19 8.44 -4.13
N THR A 317 18.03 9.03 -4.98
CA THR A 317 19.49 8.83 -4.90
C THR A 317 20.08 9.22 -3.55
N ASP A 318 19.37 10.00 -2.72
CA ASP A 318 19.89 10.55 -1.46
C ASP A 318 18.82 10.67 -0.35
N ILE A 319 18.21 9.57 0.11
CA ILE A 319 17.63 9.54 1.47
C ILE A 319 18.60 8.81 2.37
N HIS A 320 19.39 9.60 3.13
CA HIS A 320 20.18 9.16 4.28
C HIS A 320 19.41 9.39 5.57
#